data_AF-A0A965FXA8-F1
#
_entry.id   AF-A0A965FXA8-F1
#
_cell.length_a   1.000
_cell.length_b   1.000
_cell.length_c   1.000
_cell.angle_alpha   90.00
_cell.angle_beta   90.00
_cell.angle_gamma   90.00
#
_symmetry.space_group_name_H-M   'P 1'
#
loop_
_entity.id
_entity.type
_entity.pdbx_description
1 polymer ?
#
loop_
_entity_poly.entity_id
_entity_poly.type
_entity_poly.pdbx_seq_one_letter_code
_entity_poly.pdbx_strand_id
1 'polypeptide(L)'
;MTEKKKNASGRGQRDLTVRVKSARGRTVSQVKWLQRQLNDPYVKRAKAEGYRGRAAFKILELDDKFRFLVPGARVVDLGCAPGG
;
A
#
# COMPACT_ATOMS: atom_id res chain seq x y z
N MET A 1 -36.85 14.47 26.59
CA MET A 1 -35.39 14.27 26.43
C MET A 1 -35.08 12.81 26.69
N THR A 2 -34.77 12.03 25.68
CA THR A 2 -34.30 10.64 25.84
C THR A 2 -33.19 10.38 24.84
N GLU A 3 -31.95 10.50 25.30
CA GLU A 3 -30.74 10.16 24.54
C GLU A 3 -30.64 8.63 24.43
N LYS A 4 -30.74 8.10 23.20
CA LYS A 4 -30.38 6.71 22.92
C LYS A 4 -28.86 6.60 22.82
N LYS A 5 -28.21 6.07 23.87
CA LYS A 5 -26.81 5.63 23.81
C LYS A 5 -26.64 4.57 22.72
N LYS A 6 -25.85 4.87 21.69
CA LYS A 6 -25.42 3.89 20.68
C LYS A 6 -24.43 2.91 21.32
N ASN A 7 -24.82 1.65 21.38
CA ASN A 7 -23.93 0.55 21.75
C ASN A 7 -22.87 0.37 20.65
N ALA A 8 -21.69 0.97 20.83
CA ALA A 8 -20.52 0.65 20.02
C ALA A 8 -19.98 -0.71 20.48
N SER A 9 -20.44 -1.79 19.84
CA SER A 9 -19.88 -3.12 20.04
C SER A 9 -18.38 -3.07 19.73
N GLY A 10 -17.55 -3.43 20.71
CA GLY A 10 -16.08 -3.46 20.64
C GLY A 10 -15.52 -4.51 19.66
N ARG A 11 -15.93 -4.47 18.39
CA ARG A 11 -15.20 -5.07 17.28
C ARG A 11 -14.05 -4.14 16.92
N GLY A 12 -13.04 -4.13 17.78
CA GLY A 12 -11.78 -3.46 17.52
C GLY A 12 -11.26 -3.86 16.15
N GLN A 13 -10.94 -2.84 15.33
CA GLN A 13 -9.86 -2.80 14.35
C GLN A 13 -9.34 -4.13 13.77
N ARG A 14 -10.22 -5.04 13.35
CA ARG A 14 -9.81 -6.08 12.38
C ARG A 14 -9.83 -5.37 11.05
N ASP A 15 -8.66 -4.87 10.64
CA ASP A 15 -8.45 -4.31 9.32
C ASP A 15 -9.19 -5.18 8.29
N LEU A 16 -10.27 -4.61 7.77
CA LEU A 16 -11.19 -5.30 6.87
C LEU A 16 -10.39 -5.59 5.60
N THR A 17 -9.91 -6.82 5.47
CA THR A 17 -9.23 -7.26 4.26
C THR A 17 -10.13 -6.96 3.06
N VAL A 18 -9.66 -6.07 2.19
CA VAL A 18 -10.44 -5.54 1.07
C VAL A 18 -10.47 -6.61 -0.01
N ARG A 19 -11.65 -7.12 -0.35
CA ARG A 19 -11.84 -8.10 -1.42
C ARG A 19 -11.94 -7.44 -2.79
N VAL A 20 -11.44 -8.12 -3.82
CA VAL A 20 -11.67 -7.71 -5.22
C VAL A 20 -13.18 -7.74 -5.53
N LYS A 21 -13.74 -6.62 -6.00
CA LYS A 21 -15.19 -6.45 -6.21
C LYS A 21 -15.78 -7.28 -7.36
N SER A 22 -14.97 -7.65 -8.36
CA SER A 22 -15.41 -8.49 -9.49
C SER A 22 -14.23 -9.32 -10.01
N ALA A 23 -14.47 -10.58 -10.33
CA ALA A 23 -13.48 -11.47 -10.95
C ALA A 23 -13.73 -11.69 -12.46
N ARG A 24 -14.80 -11.12 -13.03
CA ARG A 24 -15.20 -11.35 -14.42
C ARG A 24 -14.09 -10.89 -15.37
N GLY A 25 -13.67 -11.78 -16.28
CA GLY A 25 -12.60 -11.50 -17.25
C GLY A 25 -11.17 -11.53 -16.68
N ARG A 26 -10.96 -12.02 -15.46
CA ARG A 26 -9.64 -12.14 -14.82
C ARG A 26 -9.30 -13.59 -14.50
N THR A 27 -8.05 -13.96 -14.70
CA THR A 27 -7.53 -15.25 -14.25
C THR A 27 -7.40 -15.28 -12.73
N VAL A 28 -7.30 -16.49 -12.17
CA VAL A 28 -7.10 -16.69 -10.72
C VAL A 28 -5.84 -15.98 -10.22
N SER A 29 -4.75 -16.00 -11.00
CA SER A 29 -3.49 -15.33 -10.65
C SER A 29 -3.63 -13.81 -10.63
N GLN A 30 -4.38 -13.23 -11.58
CA GLN A 30 -4.69 -11.79 -11.60
C GLN A 30 -5.52 -11.37 -10.40
N VAL A 31 -6.56 -12.13 -10.04
CA VAL A 31 -7.39 -11.85 -8.86
C VAL A 31 -6.56 -11.93 -7.57
N LYS A 32 -5.70 -12.95 -7.43
CA LYS A 32 -4.78 -13.06 -6.29
C LYS A 32 -3.78 -11.92 -6.22
N TRP A 33 -3.27 -11.42 -7.35
CA TRP A 33 -2.38 -10.26 -7.38
C TRP A 33 -3.11 -8.98 -6.92
N LEU A 34 -4.31 -8.71 -7.45
CA LEU A 34 -5.12 -7.57 -7.03
C LEU A 34 -5.48 -7.62 -5.55
N GLN A 35 -5.85 -8.80 -5.06
CA GLN A 35 -6.14 -9.01 -3.64
C GLN A 35 -4.94 -8.69 -2.76
N ARG A 36 -3.72 -9.07 -3.17
CA ARG A 36 -2.49 -8.72 -2.44
C ARG A 36 -2.24 -7.22 -2.44
N GLN A 37 -2.32 -6.57 -3.60
CA GLN A 37 -2.12 -5.13 -3.74
C GLN A 37 -3.09 -4.31 -2.88
N LEU A 38 -4.39 -4.66 -2.87
CA LEU A 38 -5.41 -3.98 -2.08
C LEU A 38 -5.19 -4.09 -0.56
N ASN A 39 -4.49 -5.14 -0.13
CA ASN A 39 -4.24 -5.42 1.29
C ASN A 39 -2.79 -5.15 1.70
N ASP A 40 -1.94 -4.68 0.78
CA ASP A 40 -0.57 -4.32 1.11
C ASP A 40 -0.56 -3.04 1.98
N PRO A 41 -0.04 -3.08 3.21
CA PRO A 41 -0.03 -1.94 4.10
C PRO A 41 0.81 -0.78 3.55
N TYR A 42 1.86 -1.09 2.79
CA TYR A 42 2.71 -0.08 2.19
C TYR A 42 2.04 0.60 0.99
N VAL A 43 1.14 -0.08 0.27
CA VAL A 43 0.35 0.59 -0.79
C VAL A 43 -0.59 1.63 -0.15
N LYS A 44 -1.25 1.26 0.95
CA LYS A 44 -2.11 2.19 1.71
C LYS A 44 -1.31 3.37 2.25
N ARG A 45 -0.18 3.08 2.88
CA ARG A 45 0.72 4.08 3.47
C ARG A 45 1.30 5.01 2.41
N ALA A 46 1.76 4.47 1.27
CA ALA A 46 2.27 5.28 0.16
C ALA A 46 1.21 6.27 -0.35
N LYS A 47 -0.04 5.83 -0.48
CA LYS A 47 -1.14 6.71 -0.87
C LYS A 47 -1.44 7.78 0.18
N ALA A 48 -1.41 7.42 1.47
CA ALA A 48 -1.63 8.36 2.56
C ALA A 48 -0.51 9.42 2.67
N GLU A 49 0.73 9.02 2.44
CA GLU A 49 1.93 9.88 2.49
C GLU A 49 2.22 10.59 1.15
N GLY A 50 1.40 10.38 0.11
CA GLY A 50 1.54 11.07 -1.18
C GLY A 50 2.64 10.52 -2.10
N TYR A 51 3.19 9.35 -1.81
CA TYR A 51 4.18 8.69 -2.66
C TYR A 51 3.56 8.05 -3.90
N ARG A 52 4.35 7.96 -4.98
CA ARG A 52 3.93 7.33 -6.25
C ARG A 52 3.61 5.84 -6.14
N GLY A 53 4.18 5.14 -5.16
CA GLY A 53 3.96 3.71 -4.94
C GLY A 53 4.77 3.21 -3.76
N ARG A 54 4.61 1.95 -3.37
CA ARG A 54 5.27 1.42 -2.16
C ARG A 54 6.78 1.29 -2.28
N ALA A 55 7.33 1.33 -3.50
CA ALA A 55 8.77 1.30 -3.73
C ALA A 55 9.51 2.51 -3.12
N ALA A 56 8.81 3.62 -2.89
CA ALA A 56 9.38 4.81 -2.26
C ALA A 56 10.00 4.49 -0.90
N PHE A 57 9.41 3.60 -0.11
CA PHE A 57 9.94 3.24 1.21
C PHE A 57 11.31 2.55 1.14
N LYS A 58 11.55 1.74 0.12
CA LYS A 58 12.87 1.12 -0.08
C LYS A 58 13.91 2.16 -0.48
N ILE A 59 13.54 3.07 -1.37
CA ILE A 59 14.44 4.15 -1.80
C ILE A 59 14.79 5.05 -0.62
N LEU A 60 13.80 5.43 0.20
CA LEU A 60 14.01 6.19 1.43
C LEU A 60 14.94 5.46 2.39
N GLU A 61 14.71 4.17 2.65
CA GLU A 61 15.59 3.39 3.54
C GLU A 61 17.02 3.28 3.00
N LEU A 62 17.18 3.12 1.68
CA LEU A 62 18.50 3.12 1.06
C LEU A 62 19.16 4.49 1.16
N ASP A 63 18.40 5.57 0.97
CA ASP A 63 18.95 6.92 1.07
C ASP A 63 19.34 7.27 2.50
N ASP A 64 18.57 6.84 3.50
CA ASP A 64 18.92 6.97 4.91
C ASP A 64 20.27 6.28 5.22
N LYS A 65 20.52 5.12 4.61
CA LYS A 65 21.76 4.34 4.82
C LYS A 65 22.95 4.84 4.03
N PHE A 66 22.75 5.19 2.77
CA PHE A 66 23.83 5.45 1.81
C PHE A 66 23.94 6.91 1.38
N ARG A 67 22.93 7.75 1.67
CA ARG A 67 22.84 9.19 1.35
C ARG A 67 23.26 9.48 -0.09
N PHE A 68 22.63 8.79 -1.03
CA PHE A 68 23.02 8.79 -2.44
C PHE A 68 22.12 9.69 -3.31
N LEU A 69 20.98 10.14 -2.78
CA LEU A 69 20.12 11.13 -3.43
C LEU A 69 20.69 12.54 -3.20
N VAL A 70 21.67 12.91 -4.02
CA VAL A 70 22.32 14.23 -3.97
C VAL A 70 21.96 15.08 -5.19
N PRO A 71 21.94 16.43 -5.06
CA PRO A 71 21.74 17.31 -6.20
C PRO A 71 22.76 17.04 -7.32
N GLY A 72 22.29 16.91 -8.56
CA GLY A 72 23.13 16.63 -9.72
C GLY A 72 23.42 15.15 -9.99
N ALA A 73 22.94 14.23 -9.13
CA ALA A 73 23.04 12.80 -9.40
C ALA A 73 22.20 12.38 -10.62
N ARG A 74 22.75 11.49 -11.45
CA ARG A 74 22.00 10.81 -12.51
C ARG A 74 21.55 9.45 -12.00
N VAL A 75 20.24 9.24 -11.95
CA VAL A 75 19.64 8.00 -11.44
C VAL A 75 19.08 7.20 -12.60
N VAL A 76 19.46 5.93 -12.68
CA VAL A 76 18.91 4.96 -13.64
C VAL A 76 18.27 3.83 -12.83
N ASP A 77 16.98 3.61 -13.04
CA ASP A 77 16.28 2.45 -12.51
C ASP A 77 16.42 1.29 -13.51
N LEU A 78 17.16 0.25 -13.12
CA LEU A 78 17.36 -0.95 -13.94
C LEU A 78 16.23 -1.97 -13.78
N GLY A 79 15.20 -1.65 -13.00
CA GLY A 79 14.03 -2.50 -12.80
C GLY A 79 14.33 -3.68 -11.86
N CYS A 80 13.80 -3.62 -10.64
CA CYS A 80 13.71 -4.78 -9.75
C CYS A 80 12.24 -5.20 -9.61
N ALA A 81 11.91 -6.43 -10.00
CA ALA A 81 10.54 -6.96 -9.87
C ALA A 81 10.26 -7.42 -8.42
N PRO A 82 9.07 -7.14 -7.82
CA PRO A 82 8.04 -6.17 -8.20
C PRO A 82 8.16 -4.87 -7.38
N GLY A 83 8.31 -3.75 -8.08
CA GLY A 83 8.00 -2.40 -7.62
C GLY A 83 6.61 -1.98 -8.14
N GLY A 84 5.73 -1.62 -7.20
CA GLY A 84 4.30 -1.34 -7.39
C GLY A 84 3.58 -1.55 -6.08
#